data_AF-A0A521EU50-F1
#
_entry.id   AF-A0A521EU50-F1
#
_cell.length_a   1.000
_cell.length_b   1.000
_cell.length_c   1.000
_cell.angle_alpha   90.00
_cell.angle_beta   90.00
_cell.angle_gamma   90.00
#
_symmetry.space_group_name_H-M   'P 1'
#
loop_
_entity.id
_entity.type
_entity.pdbx_description
1 polymer ?
#
loop_
_entity_poly.entity_id
_entity_poly.type
_entity_poly.pdbx_seq_one_letter_code
_entity_poly.pdbx_strand_id
1 'polypeptide(L)'
;MSRYLIVFFLFLIPFTACTQETEKADEPADKPLFRDPVYDGAADPVVIWNQEEKKWFMVYTNRRANTEGLDGVTWVHGTRIGISESTDGGATWEYRGTSNIPSPYTETHWAPDVIEHEGLYHMYLTYVPGVFDNWSHPRDIIHLTSENLIDWEYQSTLDLASNRVIDANVMQLPDGSWRMWYNNEVDNKAIYYADSEDLYEWEDKGKAVGDQAGEGPNVFQWKDQYWMVTDVWDGLALYKSDDLLSWERIPGNLLQEPGTGEDDQVAGQHPDVLINNGRAYLFYFTHPGRTESASGNDPYQERRSSIQVVELKYEDGRIVLDRNEPTYIDLQPPQ
;
A
#
# COMPACT_ATOMS: atom_id res chain seq x y z
N MET A 1 -40.97 -1.59 77.78
CA MET A 1 -40.18 -2.58 77.02
C MET A 1 -40.12 -2.11 75.58
N SER A 2 -39.01 -1.49 75.18
CA SER A 2 -38.81 -1.04 73.79
C SER A 2 -37.97 -2.10 73.06
N ARG A 3 -38.49 -2.69 71.99
CA ARG A 3 -37.77 -3.65 71.14
C ARG A 3 -37.16 -2.89 69.96
N TYR A 4 -35.83 -2.88 69.88
CA TYR A 4 -35.10 -2.41 68.70
C TYR A 4 -35.03 -3.52 67.66
N LEU A 5 -35.42 -3.22 66.42
CA LEU A 5 -35.26 -4.09 65.26
C LEU A 5 -33.94 -3.71 64.58
N ILE A 6 -32.95 -4.62 64.60
CA ILE A 6 -31.69 -4.44 63.87
C ILE A 6 -31.87 -5.09 62.50
N VAL A 7 -31.78 -4.30 61.44
CA VAL A 7 -31.76 -4.76 60.05
C VAL A 7 -30.30 -4.84 59.60
N PHE A 8 -29.83 -6.04 59.27
CA PHE A 8 -28.53 -6.26 58.63
C PHE A 8 -28.68 -6.05 57.12
N PHE A 9 -28.00 -5.03 56.57
CA PHE A 9 -27.79 -4.90 55.13
C PHE A 9 -26.57 -5.74 54.73
N LEU A 10 -26.78 -6.80 53.95
CA LEU A 10 -25.71 -7.49 53.23
C LEU A 10 -25.32 -6.63 52.02
N PHE A 11 -24.11 -6.09 52.02
CA PHE A 11 -23.48 -5.53 50.82
C PHE A 11 -22.92 -6.69 49.97
N LEU A 12 -23.56 -6.94 48.83
CA LEU A 12 -23.00 -7.77 47.76
C LEU A 12 -22.04 -6.89 46.95
N ILE A 13 -20.74 -7.18 47.07
CA ILE A 13 -19.70 -6.58 46.23
C ILE A 13 -19.74 -7.33 44.88
N PRO A 14 -20.01 -6.66 43.75
CA PRO A 14 -19.91 -7.30 42.44
C PRO A 14 -18.43 -7.59 42.15
N PHE A 15 -18.10 -8.88 42.00
CA PHE A 15 -16.85 -9.31 41.39
C PHE A 15 -16.94 -8.97 39.91
N THR A 16 -16.28 -7.90 39.49
CA THR A 16 -16.01 -7.63 38.08
C THR A 16 -14.99 -8.66 37.63
N ALA A 17 -15.44 -9.67 36.88
CA ALA A 17 -14.54 -10.57 36.18
C ALA A 17 -13.81 -9.74 35.12
N CYS A 18 -12.54 -9.45 35.38
CA CYS A 18 -11.64 -8.89 34.38
C CYS A 18 -11.37 -10.03 33.38
N THR A 19 -12.04 -10.02 32.24
CA THR A 19 -11.68 -10.85 31.10
C THR A 19 -10.32 -10.37 30.62
N GLN A 20 -9.27 -11.14 30.90
CA GLN A 20 -8.01 -11.00 30.18
C GLN A 20 -8.31 -11.37 28.73
N GLU A 21 -8.33 -10.37 27.84
CA GLU A 21 -8.15 -10.63 26.41
C GLU A 21 -6.81 -11.36 26.29
N THR A 22 -6.87 -12.64 25.93
CA THR A 22 -5.69 -13.35 25.48
C THR A 22 -5.24 -12.66 24.20
N GLU A 23 -4.16 -11.87 24.27
CA GLU A 23 -3.46 -11.37 23.09
C GLU A 23 -3.27 -12.55 22.13
N LYS A 24 -3.86 -12.45 20.94
CA LYS A 24 -3.60 -13.42 19.87
C LYS A 24 -2.09 -13.34 19.60
N ALA A 25 -1.40 -14.47 19.63
CA ALA A 25 0.02 -14.49 19.33
C ALA A 25 0.22 -14.16 17.84
N ASP A 26 1.20 -13.31 17.53
CA ASP A 26 1.59 -13.03 16.16
C ASP A 26 1.84 -14.33 15.37
N GLU A 27 1.33 -14.37 14.14
CA GLU A 27 1.57 -15.49 13.23
C GLU A 27 2.65 -15.10 12.22
N PRO A 28 3.55 -16.04 11.84
CA PRO A 28 4.52 -15.77 10.79
C PRO A 28 3.77 -15.59 9.46
N ALA A 29 4.01 -14.48 8.78
CA ALA A 29 3.50 -14.23 7.45
C ALA A 29 4.09 -15.22 6.44
N ASP A 30 3.27 -15.62 5.45
CA ASP A 30 3.74 -16.42 4.33
C ASP A 30 4.87 -15.68 3.57
N LYS A 31 5.78 -16.47 2.98
CA LYS A 31 6.92 -15.95 2.21
C LYS A 31 7.14 -16.77 0.93
N PRO A 32 6.75 -16.29 -0.27
CA PRO A 32 6.14 -14.98 -0.54
C PRO A 32 4.79 -14.78 0.15
N LEU A 33 4.43 -13.54 0.46
CA LEU A 33 3.18 -13.22 1.13
C LEU A 33 1.97 -13.54 0.25
N PHE A 34 2.06 -13.18 -1.03
CA PHE A 34 0.98 -13.41 -1.98
C PHE A 34 1.48 -13.50 -3.42
N ARG A 35 0.87 -14.42 -4.19
CA ARG A 35 0.99 -14.51 -5.65
C ARG A 35 -0.40 -14.54 -6.26
N ASP A 36 -0.60 -13.72 -7.28
CA ASP A 36 -1.87 -13.69 -8.02
C ASP A 36 -2.07 -15.01 -8.78
N PRO A 37 -3.11 -15.81 -8.48
CA PRO A 37 -3.35 -17.07 -9.17
C PRO A 37 -3.86 -16.90 -10.61
N VAL A 38 -4.27 -15.70 -11.02
CA VAL A 38 -4.82 -15.44 -12.35
C VAL A 38 -3.70 -15.13 -13.35
N TYR A 39 -2.93 -14.08 -13.10
CA TYR A 39 -1.89 -13.62 -14.03
C TYR A 39 -0.46 -13.75 -13.49
N ASP A 40 -0.30 -14.08 -12.21
CA ASP A 40 0.99 -14.23 -11.52
C ASP A 40 1.88 -12.98 -11.59
N GLY A 41 1.24 -11.82 -11.58
CA GLY A 41 1.90 -10.51 -11.65
C GLY A 41 1.35 -9.54 -10.62
N ALA A 42 1.22 -9.97 -9.36
CA ALA A 42 0.79 -9.10 -8.26
C ALA A 42 1.86 -8.03 -7.99
N ALA A 43 1.48 -6.75 -8.05
CA ALA A 43 2.38 -5.62 -7.88
C ALA A 43 1.65 -4.42 -7.26
N ASP A 44 2.41 -3.45 -6.73
CA ASP A 44 1.91 -2.17 -6.24
C ASP A 44 0.77 -2.36 -5.19
N PRO A 45 1.02 -3.08 -4.07
CA PRO A 45 -0.02 -3.43 -3.11
C PRO A 45 -0.46 -2.24 -2.26
N VAL A 46 -1.72 -2.25 -1.81
CA VAL A 46 -2.21 -1.45 -0.69
C VAL A 46 -3.04 -2.31 0.25
N VAL A 47 -2.72 -2.27 1.54
CA VAL A 47 -3.43 -3.04 2.57
C VAL A 47 -4.41 -2.15 3.34
N ILE A 48 -5.69 -2.52 3.31
CA ILE A 48 -6.77 -1.73 3.90
C ILE A 48 -7.83 -2.63 4.56
N TRP A 49 -8.42 -2.15 5.65
CA TRP A 49 -9.47 -2.87 6.36
C TRP A 49 -10.83 -2.69 5.69
N ASN A 50 -11.51 -3.80 5.39
CA ASN A 50 -12.90 -3.79 4.96
C ASN A 50 -13.82 -3.81 6.20
N GLN A 51 -14.44 -2.67 6.49
CA GLN A 51 -15.36 -2.46 7.61
C GLN A 51 -16.58 -3.39 7.60
N GLU A 52 -17.18 -3.62 6.42
CA GLU A 52 -18.39 -4.43 6.30
C GLU A 52 -18.09 -5.91 6.53
N GLU A 53 -17.04 -6.41 5.86
CA GLU A 53 -16.69 -7.83 5.90
C GLU A 53 -15.82 -8.22 7.09
N LYS A 54 -15.24 -7.24 7.77
CA LYS A 54 -14.30 -7.43 8.88
C LYS A 54 -13.12 -8.30 8.47
N LYS A 55 -12.50 -7.93 7.35
CA LYS A 55 -11.33 -8.59 6.77
C LYS A 55 -10.33 -7.54 6.35
N TRP A 56 -9.06 -7.92 6.38
CA TRP A 56 -8.04 -7.16 5.70
C TRP A 56 -8.10 -7.46 4.22
N PHE A 57 -8.19 -6.42 3.39
CA PHE A 57 -8.05 -6.51 1.95
C PHE A 57 -6.67 -6.02 1.55
N MET A 58 -6.13 -6.62 0.51
CA MET A 58 -4.97 -6.13 -0.22
C MET A 58 -5.42 -5.93 -1.65
N VAL A 59 -5.37 -4.68 -2.10
CA VAL A 59 -5.63 -4.32 -3.49
C VAL A 59 -4.29 -4.15 -4.21
N TYR A 60 -4.19 -4.60 -5.46
CA TYR A 60 -2.90 -4.62 -6.17
C TYR A 60 -3.09 -4.58 -7.69
N THR A 61 -2.09 -4.08 -8.43
CA THR A 61 -2.03 -4.20 -9.89
C THR A 61 -1.87 -5.67 -10.29
N ASN A 62 -2.79 -6.23 -11.11
CA ASN A 62 -2.68 -7.62 -11.59
C ASN A 62 -2.00 -7.74 -12.97
N ARG A 63 -0.69 -7.50 -13.02
CA ARG A 63 0.10 -7.53 -14.27
C ARG A 63 -0.05 -8.90 -14.97
N ARG A 64 -0.20 -8.88 -16.30
CA ARG A 64 -0.50 -10.05 -17.14
C ARG A 64 0.74 -10.91 -17.44
N ALA A 65 1.46 -11.33 -16.41
CA ALA A 65 2.80 -11.91 -16.53
C ALA A 65 2.81 -13.26 -17.28
N ASN A 66 1.82 -14.11 -17.02
CA ASN A 66 1.68 -15.43 -17.65
C ASN A 66 0.98 -15.42 -19.03
N THR A 67 0.60 -14.24 -19.56
CA THR A 67 -0.11 -14.15 -20.83
C THR A 67 0.87 -14.24 -22.00
N GLU A 68 0.67 -15.23 -22.86
CA GLU A 68 1.49 -15.47 -24.05
C GLU A 68 1.25 -14.43 -25.15
N GLY A 69 2.24 -14.23 -26.03
CA GLY A 69 2.10 -13.41 -27.23
C GLY A 69 1.99 -11.90 -26.99
N LEU A 70 2.36 -11.43 -25.79
CA LEU A 70 2.41 -10.00 -25.47
C LEU A 70 3.78 -9.40 -25.81
N ASP A 71 3.76 -8.36 -26.65
CA ASP A 71 4.94 -7.61 -27.07
C ASP A 71 5.28 -6.46 -26.12
N GLY A 72 6.58 -6.15 -26.01
CA GLY A 72 7.07 -5.00 -25.24
C GLY A 72 6.51 -4.98 -23.81
N VAL A 73 5.85 -3.87 -23.46
CA VAL A 73 5.25 -3.66 -22.14
C VAL A 73 3.76 -3.95 -22.08
N THR A 74 3.19 -4.57 -23.11
CA THR A 74 1.75 -4.90 -23.17
C THR A 74 1.28 -5.66 -21.92
N TRP A 75 2.14 -6.49 -21.32
CA TRP A 75 1.85 -7.25 -20.11
C TRP A 75 1.54 -6.40 -18.86
N VAL A 76 1.99 -5.14 -18.80
CA VAL A 76 1.58 -4.21 -17.74
C VAL A 76 0.34 -3.41 -18.11
N HIS A 77 -0.10 -3.39 -19.36
CA HIS A 77 -1.38 -2.78 -19.74
C HIS A 77 -2.52 -3.80 -19.68
N GLY A 78 -3.77 -3.38 -19.85
CA GLY A 78 -4.94 -4.25 -19.78
C GLY A 78 -5.18 -4.81 -18.38
N THR A 79 -4.55 -4.21 -17.37
CA THR A 79 -4.57 -4.62 -15.97
C THR A 79 -5.83 -4.11 -15.28
N ARG A 80 -6.21 -4.84 -14.25
CA ARG A 80 -7.23 -4.52 -13.25
C ARG A 80 -6.54 -4.33 -11.90
N ILE A 81 -7.34 -3.90 -10.94
CA ILE A 81 -6.98 -3.99 -9.53
C ILE A 81 -7.49 -5.31 -8.99
N GLY A 82 -6.57 -6.22 -8.66
CA GLY A 82 -6.86 -7.48 -7.97
C GLY A 82 -7.15 -7.23 -6.50
N ILE A 83 -7.89 -8.15 -5.87
CA ILE A 83 -8.21 -8.14 -4.46
C ILE A 83 -7.84 -9.50 -3.87
N SER A 84 -7.06 -9.49 -2.81
CA SER A 84 -6.90 -10.62 -1.89
C SER A 84 -7.38 -10.24 -0.49
N GLU A 85 -7.76 -11.23 0.30
CA GLU A 85 -8.28 -11.03 1.65
C GLU A 85 -7.54 -11.87 2.69
N SER A 86 -7.45 -11.36 3.91
CA SER A 86 -6.91 -12.05 5.08
C SER A 86 -7.88 -11.99 6.24
N THR A 87 -8.00 -13.11 6.96
CA THR A 87 -8.83 -13.28 8.17
C THR A 87 -8.02 -13.60 9.42
N ASP A 88 -6.70 -13.70 9.29
CA ASP A 88 -5.78 -14.14 10.34
C ASP A 88 -4.80 -13.05 10.79
N GLY A 89 -5.10 -11.78 10.47
CA GLY A 89 -4.26 -10.64 10.83
C GLY A 89 -3.16 -10.36 9.80
N GLY A 90 -3.36 -10.77 8.54
CA GLY A 90 -2.42 -10.50 7.45
C GLY A 90 -1.32 -11.56 7.28
N ALA A 91 -1.40 -12.68 8.01
CA ALA A 91 -0.41 -13.74 7.94
C ALA A 91 -0.54 -14.56 6.64
N THR A 92 -1.78 -14.85 6.23
CA THR A 92 -2.08 -15.51 4.95
C THR A 92 -3.12 -14.72 4.15
N TRP A 93 -3.08 -14.87 2.82
CA TRP A 93 -3.89 -14.11 1.88
C TRP A 93 -4.52 -15.00 0.81
N GLU A 94 -5.83 -14.88 0.62
CA GLU A 94 -6.58 -15.64 -0.38
C GLU A 94 -7.07 -14.71 -1.51
N TYR A 95 -6.96 -15.15 -2.76
CA TYR A 95 -7.49 -14.40 -3.89
C TYR A 95 -9.00 -14.31 -3.84
N ARG A 96 -9.52 -13.08 -3.96
CA ARG A 96 -10.95 -12.79 -3.92
C ARG A 96 -11.53 -12.47 -5.29
N GLY A 97 -10.83 -11.70 -6.10
CA GLY A 97 -11.36 -11.19 -7.37
C GLY A 97 -10.65 -9.93 -7.85
N THR A 98 -11.37 -9.09 -8.59
CA THR A 98 -10.89 -7.78 -9.03
C THR A 98 -11.92 -6.70 -8.68
N SER A 99 -11.46 -5.48 -8.45
CA SER A 99 -12.31 -4.30 -8.27
C SER A 99 -13.12 -4.01 -9.54
N ASN A 100 -14.38 -3.61 -9.35
CA ASN A 100 -15.30 -3.20 -10.40
C ASN A 100 -15.16 -1.70 -10.65
N ILE A 101 -14.23 -1.33 -11.53
CA ILE A 101 -14.05 0.06 -11.99
C ILE A 101 -15.02 0.35 -13.14
N PRO A 102 -15.80 1.45 -13.11
CA PRO A 102 -16.88 1.67 -14.06
C PRO A 102 -16.40 2.17 -15.43
N SER A 103 -17.22 1.94 -16.46
CA SER A 103 -17.05 2.52 -17.79
C SER A 103 -17.12 4.06 -17.74
N PRO A 104 -16.29 4.79 -18.52
CA PRO A 104 -15.38 4.30 -19.57
C PRO A 104 -13.96 3.96 -19.08
N TYR A 105 -13.70 3.91 -17.77
CA TYR A 105 -12.35 3.73 -17.21
C TYR A 105 -12.00 2.26 -17.04
N THR A 106 -12.14 1.45 -18.09
CA THR A 106 -12.05 -0.02 -18.00
C THR A 106 -10.78 -0.61 -18.63
N GLU A 107 -9.78 0.20 -18.94
CA GLU A 107 -8.76 -0.21 -19.91
C GLU A 107 -7.53 -0.76 -19.19
N THR A 108 -6.80 0.10 -18.47
CA THR A 108 -5.59 -0.27 -17.74
C THR A 108 -5.55 0.49 -16.41
N HIS A 109 -5.28 -0.22 -15.33
CA HIS A 109 -5.22 0.28 -13.95
C HIS A 109 -3.90 -0.07 -13.29
N TRP A 110 -3.21 0.92 -12.69
CA TRP A 110 -1.95 0.73 -11.97
C TRP A 110 -1.99 1.40 -10.59
N ALA A 111 -1.25 0.81 -9.65
CA ALA A 111 -0.85 1.41 -8.38
C ALA A 111 -1.99 2.18 -7.70
N PRO A 112 -3.00 1.47 -7.17
CA PRO A 112 -4.05 2.10 -6.40
C PRO A 112 -3.46 2.67 -5.10
N ASP A 113 -3.94 3.81 -4.64
CA ASP A 113 -3.85 4.22 -3.24
C ASP A 113 -5.26 4.34 -2.68
N VAL A 114 -5.50 3.72 -1.52
CA VAL A 114 -6.82 3.64 -0.93
C VAL A 114 -6.79 4.07 0.52
N ILE A 115 -7.69 5.00 0.86
CA ILE A 115 -7.92 5.44 2.23
C ILE A 115 -9.40 5.30 2.58
N GLU A 116 -9.71 5.24 3.87
CA GLU A 116 -11.07 5.31 4.39
C GLU A 116 -11.26 6.64 5.11
N HIS A 117 -12.38 7.32 4.85
CA HIS A 117 -12.76 8.54 5.54
C HIS A 117 -14.28 8.59 5.73
N GLU A 118 -14.72 8.74 6.99
CA GLU A 118 -16.14 8.89 7.37
C GLU A 118 -17.09 7.80 6.83
N GLY A 119 -16.60 6.56 6.73
CA GLY A 119 -17.35 5.40 6.26
C GLY A 119 -17.29 5.19 4.74
N LEU A 120 -16.51 5.97 4.01
CA LEU A 120 -16.35 5.88 2.56
C LEU A 120 -14.89 5.62 2.21
N TYR A 121 -14.65 4.68 1.29
CA TYR A 121 -13.32 4.45 0.74
C TYR A 121 -13.08 5.37 -0.45
N HIS A 122 -11.90 5.97 -0.51
CA HIS A 122 -11.43 6.79 -1.62
C HIS A 122 -10.23 6.07 -2.24
N MET A 123 -10.27 5.87 -3.56
CA MET A 123 -9.15 5.36 -4.33
C MET A 123 -8.65 6.41 -5.31
N TYR A 124 -7.34 6.63 -5.32
CA TYR A 124 -6.64 7.41 -6.33
C TYR A 124 -5.84 6.44 -7.18
N LEU A 125 -6.25 6.29 -8.43
CA LEU A 125 -5.81 5.20 -9.29
C LEU A 125 -5.17 5.74 -10.55
N THR A 126 -4.00 5.20 -10.91
CA THR A 126 -3.41 5.49 -12.21
C THR A 126 -4.21 4.81 -13.31
N TYR A 127 -4.75 5.59 -14.23
CA TYR A 127 -5.50 5.13 -15.39
C TYR A 127 -4.75 5.38 -16.69
N VAL A 128 -4.65 4.35 -17.52
CA VAL A 128 -4.12 4.48 -18.88
C VAL A 128 -5.24 4.15 -19.88
N PRO A 129 -5.58 5.06 -20.83
CA PRO A 129 -6.72 4.90 -21.73
C PRO A 129 -6.41 3.98 -22.92
N GLY A 130 -5.99 2.75 -22.62
CA GLY A 130 -5.76 1.72 -23.63
C GLY A 130 -4.73 0.68 -23.25
N VAL A 131 -4.44 -0.18 -24.22
CA VAL A 131 -3.44 -1.24 -24.12
C VAL A 131 -2.34 -0.97 -25.15
N PHE A 132 -1.11 -0.80 -24.67
CA PHE A 132 0.01 -0.36 -25.49
C PHE A 132 1.24 -1.24 -25.29
N ASP A 133 2.10 -1.29 -26.31
CA ASP A 133 3.35 -2.08 -26.31
C ASP A 133 4.57 -1.28 -25.86
N ASN A 134 4.41 0.02 -25.60
CA ASN A 134 5.46 0.95 -25.20
C ASN A 134 4.93 2.01 -24.21
N TRP A 135 5.84 2.82 -23.65
CA TRP A 135 5.52 3.80 -22.59
C TRP A 135 5.10 5.19 -23.08
N SER A 136 4.92 5.43 -24.38
CA SER A 136 4.73 6.79 -24.95
C SER A 136 3.26 7.23 -25.02
N HIS A 137 2.48 6.92 -23.99
CA HIS A 137 1.02 7.11 -23.95
C HIS A 137 0.60 7.90 -22.71
N PRO A 138 -0.55 8.62 -22.75
CA PRO A 138 -1.03 9.38 -21.61
C PRO A 138 -1.43 8.47 -20.45
N ARG A 139 -1.37 9.01 -19.24
CA ARG A 139 -1.87 8.41 -18.02
C ARG A 139 -2.13 9.50 -17.00
N ASP A 140 -3.27 9.36 -16.33
CA ASP A 140 -3.80 10.33 -15.39
C ASP A 140 -4.16 9.61 -14.10
N ILE A 141 -4.30 10.36 -13.00
CA ILE A 141 -4.84 9.83 -11.75
C ILE A 141 -6.35 10.10 -11.73
N ILE A 142 -7.15 9.05 -11.56
CA ILE A 142 -8.59 9.15 -11.36
C ILE A 142 -8.95 8.96 -9.89
N HIS A 143 -9.97 9.67 -9.43
CA HIS A 143 -10.58 9.51 -8.11
C HIS A 143 -11.84 8.66 -8.22
N LEU A 144 -11.89 7.64 -7.38
CA LEU A 144 -13.00 6.71 -7.24
C LEU A 144 -13.44 6.65 -5.78
N THR A 145 -14.70 6.35 -5.52
CA THR A 145 -15.21 6.08 -4.18
C THR A 145 -15.91 4.72 -4.10
N SER A 146 -15.95 4.11 -2.93
CA SER A 146 -16.61 2.83 -2.70
C SER A 146 -17.14 2.73 -1.28
N GLU A 147 -18.25 2.01 -1.08
CA GLU A 147 -18.77 1.64 0.24
C GLU A 147 -18.23 0.27 0.71
N ASN A 148 -17.70 -0.56 -0.21
CA ASN A 148 -17.39 -1.97 0.06
C ASN A 148 -16.00 -2.45 -0.43
N LEU A 149 -15.16 -1.54 -0.94
CA LEU A 149 -13.84 -1.79 -1.56
C LEU A 149 -13.85 -2.63 -2.85
N ILE A 150 -15.01 -2.99 -3.37
CA ILE A 150 -15.17 -3.87 -4.53
C ILE A 150 -15.80 -3.10 -5.68
N ASP A 151 -16.92 -2.45 -5.43
CA ASP A 151 -17.68 -1.67 -6.41
C ASP A 151 -17.30 -0.20 -6.29
N TRP A 152 -16.78 0.37 -7.37
CA TRP A 152 -16.27 1.73 -7.38
C TRP A 152 -17.15 2.65 -8.22
N GLU A 153 -17.34 3.87 -7.73
CA GLU A 153 -17.97 4.97 -8.44
C GLU A 153 -16.90 5.98 -8.86
N TYR A 154 -16.94 6.41 -10.12
CA TYR A 154 -16.03 7.45 -10.61
C TYR A 154 -16.48 8.82 -10.13
N GLN A 155 -15.52 9.60 -9.61
CA GLN A 155 -15.74 10.97 -9.16
C GLN A 155 -15.09 11.98 -10.12
N SER A 156 -13.78 11.88 -10.34
CA SER A 156 -13.04 12.86 -11.14
C SER A 156 -11.77 12.27 -11.76
N THR A 157 -11.24 12.96 -12.76
CA THR A 157 -9.87 12.80 -13.26
C THR A 157 -9.14 14.04 -12.80
N LEU A 158 -8.04 13.87 -12.07
CA LEU A 158 -7.36 14.99 -11.42
C LEU A 158 -6.60 15.83 -12.45
N ASP A 159 -6.68 17.16 -12.31
CA ASP A 159 -5.88 18.12 -13.08
C ASP A 159 -4.56 18.38 -12.35
N LEU A 160 -3.57 17.51 -12.61
CA LEU A 160 -2.24 17.54 -11.99
C LEU A 160 -1.20 18.16 -12.92
N ALA A 161 0.08 18.11 -12.54
CA ALA A 161 1.16 18.79 -13.25
C ALA A 161 1.35 18.39 -14.72
N SER A 162 0.90 17.19 -15.14
CA SER A 162 0.96 16.75 -16.53
C SER A 162 0.00 15.59 -16.83
N ASN A 163 -0.05 15.14 -18.09
CA ASN A 163 -0.79 13.96 -18.54
C ASN A 163 0.05 12.66 -18.54
N ARG A 164 1.10 12.63 -17.73
CA ARG A 164 1.96 11.47 -17.48
C ARG A 164 2.31 11.45 -15.99
N VAL A 165 1.26 11.33 -15.18
CA VAL A 165 1.32 11.26 -13.72
C VAL A 165 0.82 9.89 -13.27
N ILE A 166 1.46 9.34 -12.25
CA ILE A 166 1.20 7.99 -11.74
C ILE A 166 1.39 7.93 -10.22
N ASP A 167 0.99 6.82 -9.63
CA ASP A 167 1.37 6.38 -8.28
C ASP A 167 1.03 7.42 -7.20
N ALA A 168 -0.26 7.66 -7.00
CA ALA A 168 -0.72 8.53 -5.93
C ALA A 168 -0.44 7.89 -4.56
N ASN A 169 -0.26 8.70 -3.53
CA ASN A 169 -0.42 8.33 -2.13
C ASN A 169 -1.01 9.49 -1.34
N VAL A 170 -2.06 9.23 -0.56
CA VAL A 170 -2.82 10.26 0.16
C VAL A 170 -2.69 10.09 1.66
N MET A 171 -2.44 11.20 2.35
CA MET A 171 -2.43 11.28 3.82
C MET A 171 -3.20 12.51 4.30
N GLN A 172 -3.87 12.38 5.45
CA GLN A 172 -4.44 13.52 6.14
C GLN A 172 -3.33 14.35 6.83
N LEU A 173 -3.40 15.66 6.69
CA LEU A 173 -2.51 16.62 7.33
C LEU A 173 -2.97 16.93 8.77
N PRO A 174 -2.08 17.45 9.64
CA PRO A 174 -2.42 17.78 11.03
C PRO A 174 -3.56 18.78 11.22
N ASP A 175 -3.84 19.62 10.22
CA ASP A 175 -4.94 20.58 10.23
C ASP A 175 -6.28 19.99 9.75
N GLY A 176 -6.30 18.71 9.37
CA GLY A 176 -7.46 17.97 8.89
C GLY A 176 -7.66 18.01 7.38
N SER A 177 -6.90 18.83 6.65
CA SER A 177 -6.86 18.79 5.18
C SER A 177 -6.07 17.58 4.68
N TRP A 178 -5.95 17.41 3.37
CA TRP A 178 -5.37 16.23 2.74
C TRP A 178 -4.25 16.62 1.79
N ARG A 179 -3.25 15.75 1.70
CA ARG A 179 -2.17 15.86 0.71
C ARG A 179 -2.01 14.55 -0.04
N MET A 180 -1.88 14.68 -1.34
CA MET A 180 -1.48 13.61 -2.24
C MET A 180 -0.04 13.85 -2.68
N TRP A 181 0.79 12.81 -2.63
CA TRP A 181 2.06 12.75 -3.36
C TRP A 181 1.89 11.86 -4.58
N TYR A 182 2.53 12.22 -5.68
CA TYR A 182 2.43 11.46 -6.92
C TYR A 182 3.68 11.63 -7.77
N ASN A 183 3.92 10.70 -8.69
CA ASN A 183 5.02 10.79 -9.62
C ASN A 183 4.67 11.64 -10.85
N ASN A 184 5.52 12.61 -11.21
CA ASN A 184 5.41 13.36 -12.45
C ASN A 184 6.52 12.95 -13.43
N GLU A 185 6.17 12.11 -14.40
CA GLU A 185 7.17 11.49 -15.27
C GLU A 185 7.82 12.46 -16.25
N VAL A 186 7.12 13.54 -16.62
CA VAL A 186 7.63 14.56 -17.52
C VAL A 186 8.83 15.31 -16.90
N ASP A 187 8.84 15.45 -15.58
CA ASP A 187 9.92 16.12 -14.84
C ASP A 187 10.88 15.11 -14.20
N ASN A 188 11.45 14.25 -15.05
CA ASN A 188 12.42 13.22 -14.66
C ASN A 188 11.90 12.29 -13.54
N LYS A 189 10.60 11.99 -13.55
CA LYS A 189 9.96 11.16 -12.51
C LYS A 189 10.19 11.70 -11.09
N ALA A 190 10.16 13.03 -10.93
CA ALA A 190 10.15 13.67 -9.62
C ALA A 190 8.82 13.41 -8.91
N ILE A 191 8.85 13.42 -7.57
CA ILE A 191 7.64 13.35 -6.75
C ILE A 191 7.08 14.76 -6.59
N TYR A 192 5.82 14.91 -6.95
CA TYR A 192 5.02 16.12 -6.81
C TYR A 192 4.00 15.94 -5.69
N TYR A 193 3.33 17.03 -5.32
CA TYR A 193 2.21 16.95 -4.40
C TYR A 193 1.07 17.90 -4.75
N ALA A 194 -0.14 17.54 -4.32
CA ALA A 194 -1.35 18.32 -4.42
C ALA A 194 -2.07 18.35 -3.06
N ASP A 195 -2.78 19.43 -2.76
CA ASP A 195 -3.54 19.59 -1.52
C ASP A 195 -5.05 19.59 -1.80
N SER A 196 -5.83 19.10 -0.86
CA SER A 196 -7.30 19.08 -0.91
C SER A 196 -7.90 19.34 0.47
N GLU A 197 -9.01 20.07 0.54
CA GLU A 197 -9.75 20.24 1.80
C GLU A 197 -10.76 19.11 2.04
N ASP A 198 -11.16 18.38 0.99
CA ASP A 198 -12.35 17.52 1.02
C ASP A 198 -12.19 16.15 0.33
N LEU A 199 -11.00 15.83 -0.18
CA LEU A 199 -10.67 14.65 -1.00
C LEU A 199 -11.19 14.67 -2.45
N TYR A 200 -12.00 15.66 -2.85
CA TYR A 200 -12.60 15.73 -4.19
C TYR A 200 -11.91 16.79 -5.07
N GLU A 201 -11.67 17.97 -4.51
CA GLU A 201 -11.01 19.08 -5.21
C GLU A 201 -9.53 19.13 -4.82
N TRP A 202 -8.65 18.97 -5.83
CA TRP A 202 -7.21 18.93 -5.65
C TRP A 202 -6.54 20.12 -6.34
N GLU A 203 -5.62 20.79 -5.64
CA GLU A 203 -4.78 21.84 -6.18
C GLU A 203 -3.33 21.37 -6.25
N ASP A 204 -2.77 21.24 -7.45
CA ASP A 204 -1.34 20.94 -7.64
C ASP A 204 -0.47 22.03 -7.00
N LYS A 205 0.54 21.60 -6.23
CA LYS A 205 1.48 22.50 -5.54
C LYS A 205 2.91 22.37 -6.08
N GLY A 206 3.13 21.48 -7.04
CA GLY A 206 4.41 21.28 -7.70
C GLY A 206 5.30 20.24 -7.01
N LYS A 207 6.61 20.39 -7.16
CA LYS A 207 7.60 19.38 -6.79
C LYS A 207 7.83 19.31 -5.28
N ALA A 208 7.73 18.10 -4.72
CA ALA A 208 8.10 17.77 -3.34
C ALA A 208 9.54 17.24 -3.25
N VAL A 209 9.87 16.23 -4.06
CA VAL A 209 11.18 15.57 -4.08
C VAL A 209 11.65 15.43 -5.53
N GLY A 210 12.90 15.79 -5.81
CA GLY A 210 13.47 15.66 -7.15
C GLY A 210 15.00 15.66 -7.15
N ASP A 211 15.61 15.17 -6.08
CA ASP A 211 17.04 14.89 -6.01
C ASP A 211 17.44 13.71 -6.90
N GLN A 212 16.50 12.81 -7.22
CA GLN A 212 16.63 11.74 -8.20
C GLN A 212 15.28 11.33 -8.81
N ALA A 213 15.32 10.47 -9.83
CA ALA A 213 14.13 9.84 -10.39
C ALA A 213 13.64 8.71 -9.46
N GLY A 214 12.33 8.58 -9.32
CA GLY A 214 11.68 7.48 -8.60
C GLY A 214 10.19 7.40 -8.92
N GLU A 215 9.47 6.50 -8.26
CA GLU A 215 8.02 6.33 -8.36
C GLU A 215 7.46 5.70 -7.07
N GLY A 216 6.16 5.39 -7.01
CA GLY A 216 5.53 4.81 -5.81
C GLY A 216 5.81 5.54 -4.50
N PRO A 217 5.55 6.86 -4.38
CA PRO A 217 5.66 7.52 -3.08
C PRO A 217 4.70 6.88 -2.08
N ASN A 218 5.16 6.59 -0.87
CA ASN A 218 4.30 6.22 0.26
C ASN A 218 4.72 7.04 1.48
N VAL A 219 3.80 7.87 1.97
CA VAL A 219 4.01 8.81 3.07
C VAL A 219 3.23 8.37 4.29
N PHE A 220 3.92 8.30 5.43
CA PHE A 220 3.34 7.85 6.69
C PHE A 220 3.98 8.55 7.89
N GLN A 221 3.25 8.58 9.01
CA GLN A 221 3.77 9.06 10.28
C GLN A 221 4.10 7.88 11.19
N TRP A 222 5.34 7.83 11.68
CA TRP A 222 5.74 6.81 12.64
C TRP A 222 6.90 7.29 13.52
N LYS A 223 6.83 6.96 14.82
CA LYS A 223 7.80 7.39 15.85
C LYS A 223 8.01 8.92 15.87
N ASP A 224 6.90 9.66 15.89
CA ASP A 224 6.85 11.13 15.95
C ASP A 224 7.55 11.85 14.78
N GLN A 225 7.68 11.18 13.63
CA GLN A 225 8.31 11.71 12.41
C GLN A 225 7.46 11.35 11.18
N TYR A 226 7.48 12.21 10.16
CA TYR A 226 6.97 11.88 8.83
C TYR A 226 8.06 11.26 7.97
N TRP A 227 7.71 10.17 7.29
CA TRP A 227 8.57 9.44 6.38
C TRP A 227 7.94 9.40 5.00
N MET A 228 8.78 9.39 3.98
CA MET A 228 8.40 9.07 2.61
C MET A 228 9.33 7.97 2.13
N VAL A 229 8.75 6.95 1.50
CA VAL A 229 9.49 5.92 0.79
C VAL A 229 9.15 6.03 -0.69
N THR A 230 10.13 5.89 -1.57
CA THR A 230 9.92 5.90 -3.04
C THR A 230 10.71 4.77 -3.69
N ASP A 231 10.15 4.09 -4.67
CA ASP A 231 10.88 3.14 -5.51
C ASP A 231 11.82 3.90 -6.46
N VAL A 232 13.10 3.51 -6.46
CA VAL A 232 14.14 4.14 -7.28
C VAL A 232 14.86 3.11 -8.15
N TRP A 233 14.24 1.93 -8.34
CA TRP A 233 14.70 0.76 -9.09
C TRP A 233 16.06 0.21 -8.64
N ASP A 234 16.49 0.57 -7.44
CA ASP A 234 17.71 0.14 -6.75
C ASP A 234 17.42 0.01 -5.24
N GLY A 235 16.28 -0.62 -4.94
CA GLY A 235 15.60 -0.56 -3.66
C GLY A 235 14.78 0.71 -3.50
N LEU A 236 14.42 1.01 -2.26
CA LEU A 236 13.49 2.05 -1.88
C LEU A 236 14.21 3.18 -1.14
N ALA A 237 14.23 4.38 -1.71
CA ALA A 237 14.80 5.55 -1.05
C ALA A 237 13.92 5.98 0.13
N LEU A 238 14.55 6.41 1.22
CA LEU A 238 13.88 6.86 2.43
C LEU A 238 14.14 8.36 2.65
N TYR A 239 13.10 9.10 2.97
CA TYR A 239 13.16 10.51 3.33
C TYR A 239 12.44 10.73 4.65
N LYS A 240 12.84 11.77 5.37
CA LYS A 240 12.12 12.27 6.54
C LYS A 240 11.71 13.72 6.35
N SER A 241 10.64 14.12 7.01
CA SER A 241 10.15 15.50 7.01
C SER A 241 9.58 15.88 8.36
N ASP A 242 9.79 17.14 8.77
CA ASP A 242 9.19 17.71 9.98
C ASP A 242 7.86 18.44 9.67
N ASP A 243 7.62 18.79 8.40
CA ASP A 243 6.56 19.72 7.98
C ASP A 243 5.74 19.21 6.76
N LEU A 244 6.02 18.01 6.26
CA LEU A 244 5.43 17.39 5.07
C LEU A 244 5.64 18.17 3.76
N LEU A 245 6.53 19.17 3.77
CA LEU A 245 6.87 20.02 2.63
C LEU A 245 8.33 19.85 2.25
N SER A 246 9.21 19.83 3.24
CA SER A 246 10.65 19.75 3.12
C SER A 246 11.10 18.33 3.45
N TRP A 247 11.74 17.67 2.49
CA TRP A 247 12.15 16.27 2.62
C TRP A 247 13.68 16.16 2.65
N GLU A 248 14.22 15.54 3.71
CA GLU A 248 15.63 15.19 3.84
C GLU A 248 15.83 13.73 3.48
N ARG A 249 16.66 13.46 2.47
CA ARG A 249 17.00 12.09 2.10
C ARG A 249 17.91 11.43 3.14
N ILE A 250 17.53 10.23 3.56
CA ILE A 250 18.35 9.35 4.39
C ILE A 250 19.30 8.56 3.47
N PRO A 251 20.62 8.54 3.73
CA PRO A 251 21.55 7.78 2.92
C PRO A 251 21.30 6.27 2.94
N GLY A 252 21.39 5.64 1.76
CA GLY A 252 21.07 4.23 1.54
C GLY A 252 19.63 4.03 1.07
N ASN A 253 19.34 2.83 0.56
CA ASN A 253 17.99 2.44 0.13
C ASN A 253 17.57 1.18 0.91
N LEU A 254 16.31 1.14 1.35
CA LEU A 254 15.70 -0.04 1.95
C LEU A 254 15.52 -1.11 0.85
N LEU A 255 15.63 -2.39 1.21
CA LEU A 255 15.41 -3.51 0.28
C LEU A 255 16.24 -3.45 -1.01
N GLN A 256 17.38 -2.76 -1.01
CA GLN A 256 18.32 -2.72 -2.14
C GLN A 256 18.97 -4.09 -2.37
N GLU A 257 19.48 -4.68 -1.29
CA GLU A 257 20.15 -5.98 -1.35
C GLU A 257 19.14 -7.14 -1.43
N PRO A 258 19.42 -8.16 -2.26
CA PRO A 258 18.67 -9.42 -2.30
C PRO A 258 18.49 -10.08 -0.93
N GLY A 259 17.30 -10.62 -0.66
CA GLY A 259 17.04 -11.53 0.44
C GLY A 259 17.30 -12.99 0.08
N THR A 260 16.90 -13.91 0.96
CA THR A 260 17.08 -15.36 0.80
C THR A 260 15.77 -16.13 0.62
N GLY A 261 14.61 -15.48 0.73
CA GLY A 261 13.29 -16.11 0.59
C GLY A 261 13.01 -16.58 -0.84
N GLU A 262 12.14 -17.58 -0.99
CA GLU A 262 11.57 -17.95 -2.29
C GLU A 262 10.84 -16.71 -2.85
N ASP A 263 11.26 -16.26 -4.03
CA ASP A 263 10.82 -15.01 -4.66
C ASP A 263 11.31 -13.67 -4.06
N ASP A 264 12.20 -13.69 -3.05
CA ASP A 264 12.67 -12.49 -2.35
C ASP A 264 14.16 -12.16 -2.62
N GLN A 265 14.68 -12.58 -3.78
CA GLN A 265 16.13 -12.59 -4.11
C GLN A 265 16.56 -11.45 -5.05
N VAL A 266 15.77 -10.39 -5.10
CA VAL A 266 16.05 -9.17 -5.89
C VAL A 266 15.66 -7.94 -5.05
N ALA A 267 16.00 -6.75 -5.54
CA ALA A 267 15.58 -5.51 -4.89
C ALA A 267 14.05 -5.41 -4.78
N GLY A 268 13.55 -4.93 -3.64
CA GLY A 268 12.14 -4.65 -3.43
C GLY A 268 11.67 -3.43 -4.22
N GLN A 269 10.41 -3.45 -4.66
CA GLN A 269 9.80 -2.44 -5.52
C GLN A 269 8.43 -2.02 -4.98
N HIS A 270 8.08 -0.75 -5.25
CA HIS A 270 6.82 -0.06 -4.90
C HIS A 270 6.29 -0.33 -3.47
N PRO A 271 6.53 0.60 -2.52
CA PRO A 271 6.17 0.42 -1.12
C PRO A 271 4.68 0.66 -0.84
N ASP A 272 4.15 -0.09 0.11
CA ASP A 272 3.05 0.35 0.96
C ASP A 272 3.41 0.13 2.43
N VAL A 273 3.38 1.19 3.24
CA VAL A 273 3.70 1.10 4.68
C VAL A 273 2.43 1.29 5.49
N LEU A 274 2.01 0.21 6.15
CA LEU A 274 0.88 0.24 7.07
C LEU A 274 1.38 0.37 8.51
N ILE A 275 0.94 1.45 9.17
CA ILE A 275 1.11 1.60 10.62
C ILE A 275 -0.09 0.97 11.32
N ASN A 276 0.15 -0.09 12.09
CA ASN A 276 -0.90 -0.78 12.83
C ASN A 276 -0.44 -1.11 14.25
N ASN A 277 -1.22 -0.71 15.24
CA ASN A 277 -0.92 -0.88 16.67
C ASN A 277 0.51 -0.45 17.06
N GLY A 278 0.99 0.66 16.49
CA GLY A 278 2.32 1.23 16.76
C GLY A 278 3.50 0.52 16.07
N ARG A 279 3.24 -0.53 15.30
CA ARG A 279 4.20 -1.25 14.45
C ARG A 279 4.07 -0.78 13.00
N ALA A 280 5.11 -0.96 12.21
CA ALA A 280 5.16 -0.55 10.82
C ALA A 280 5.49 -1.75 9.94
N TYR A 281 4.61 -2.07 9.00
CA TYR A 281 4.79 -3.17 8.05
C TYR A 281 4.96 -2.60 6.65
N LEU A 282 6.08 -2.93 6.01
CA LEU A 282 6.37 -2.55 4.64
C LEU A 282 5.99 -3.71 3.72
N PHE A 283 4.92 -3.52 2.97
CA PHE A 283 4.53 -4.35 1.84
C PHE A 283 5.23 -3.86 0.58
N TYR A 284 5.69 -4.80 -0.25
CA TYR A 284 6.42 -4.50 -1.48
C TYR A 284 6.27 -5.68 -2.43
N PHE A 285 6.60 -5.50 -3.71
CA PHE A 285 6.71 -6.62 -4.63
C PHE A 285 8.14 -6.81 -5.13
N THR A 286 8.39 -8.00 -5.67
CA THR A 286 9.63 -8.35 -6.34
C THR A 286 9.34 -8.91 -7.72
N HIS A 287 10.30 -8.79 -8.64
CA HIS A 287 10.33 -9.56 -9.88
C HIS A 287 11.37 -10.68 -9.74
N PRO A 288 11.02 -11.83 -9.14
CA PRO A 288 11.99 -12.83 -8.69
C PRO A 288 12.81 -13.48 -9.81
N GLY A 289 12.36 -13.44 -11.07
CA GLY A 289 13.15 -13.90 -12.20
C GLY A 289 14.25 -12.92 -12.65
N ARG A 290 14.20 -11.63 -12.24
CA ARG A 290 15.16 -10.59 -12.64
C ARG A 290 16.48 -10.66 -11.85
N THR A 291 17.10 -11.82 -11.83
CA THR A 291 18.42 -12.02 -11.20
C THR A 291 19.55 -11.74 -12.18
N GLU A 292 20.75 -11.39 -11.69
CA GLU A 292 21.93 -11.24 -12.54
C GLU A 292 22.26 -12.51 -13.36
N SER A 293 21.85 -13.68 -12.85
CA SER A 293 22.12 -15.00 -13.45
C SER A 293 21.06 -15.46 -14.44
N ALA A 294 19.90 -14.80 -14.48
CA ALA A 294 18.81 -15.19 -15.37
C ALA A 294 19.16 -14.82 -16.81
N SER A 295 19.30 -15.83 -17.67
CA SER A 295 19.33 -15.59 -19.10
C SER A 295 17.92 -15.15 -19.51
N GLY A 296 17.72 -13.87 -19.85
CA GLY A 296 16.44 -13.23 -20.19
C GLY A 296 15.74 -13.80 -21.44
N ASN A 297 15.56 -15.11 -21.47
CA ASN A 297 15.00 -15.91 -22.55
C ASN A 297 13.58 -16.41 -22.21
N ASP A 298 13.13 -16.28 -20.95
CA ASP A 298 11.77 -16.59 -20.53
C ASP A 298 11.05 -15.30 -20.10
N PRO A 299 10.22 -14.69 -20.98
CA PRO A 299 9.48 -13.48 -20.66
C PRO A 299 8.60 -13.63 -19.42
N TYR A 300 8.06 -14.82 -19.13
CA TYR A 300 7.22 -15.00 -17.95
C TYR A 300 8.03 -14.83 -16.66
N GLN A 301 9.26 -15.38 -16.59
CA GLN A 301 10.12 -15.21 -15.40
C GLN A 301 10.49 -13.75 -15.15
N GLU A 302 10.74 -12.98 -16.20
CA GLU A 302 11.07 -11.54 -16.12
C GLU A 302 9.86 -10.67 -15.72
N ARG A 303 8.64 -11.18 -15.90
CA ARG A 303 7.38 -10.46 -15.69
C ARG A 303 6.69 -10.83 -14.39
N ARG A 304 6.78 -12.10 -13.96
CA ARG A 304 6.08 -12.56 -12.77
C ARG A 304 6.50 -11.75 -11.56
N SER A 305 5.56 -11.53 -10.65
CA SER A 305 5.82 -10.81 -9.41
C SER A 305 5.03 -11.37 -8.25
N SER A 306 5.61 -11.23 -7.08
CA SER A 306 5.05 -11.68 -5.81
C SER A 306 5.13 -10.55 -4.79
N ILE A 307 4.11 -10.44 -3.95
CA ILE A 307 4.09 -9.51 -2.84
C ILE A 307 4.80 -10.14 -1.64
N GLN A 308 5.51 -9.31 -0.90
CA GLN A 308 6.30 -9.62 0.28
C GLN A 308 5.92 -8.65 1.40
N VAL A 309 6.25 -9.00 2.65
CA VAL A 309 6.15 -8.08 3.79
C VAL A 309 7.37 -8.20 4.67
N VAL A 310 7.79 -7.06 5.22
CA VAL A 310 8.78 -7.00 6.30
C VAL A 310 8.33 -6.01 7.36
N GLU A 311 8.56 -6.33 8.63
CA GLU A 311 8.40 -5.34 9.70
C GLU A 311 9.57 -4.36 9.69
N LEU A 312 9.25 -3.07 9.69
CA LEU A 312 10.21 -2.00 9.95
C LEU A 312 10.40 -1.86 11.46
N LYS A 313 11.66 -1.78 11.88
CA LYS A 313 12.05 -1.51 13.27
C LYS A 313 12.65 -0.11 13.36
N TYR A 314 12.57 0.50 14.56
CA TYR A 314 13.15 1.81 14.83
C TYR A 314 14.21 1.69 15.93
N GLU A 315 15.47 1.75 15.53
CA GLU A 315 16.63 1.50 16.39
C GLU A 315 17.62 2.65 16.27
N ASP A 316 18.05 3.20 17.42
CA ASP A 316 19.02 4.30 17.49
C ASP A 316 18.72 5.49 16.56
N GLY A 317 17.42 5.82 16.41
CA GLY A 317 16.96 6.92 15.57
C GLY A 317 16.93 6.63 14.07
N ARG A 318 16.91 5.35 13.67
CA ARG A 318 16.89 4.92 12.27
C ARG A 318 15.82 3.86 12.03
N ILE A 319 15.20 3.91 10.86
CA ILE A 319 14.43 2.79 10.32
C ILE A 319 15.41 1.72 9.86
N VAL A 320 15.23 0.50 10.36
CA VAL A 320 15.98 -0.70 9.97
C VAL A 320 15.02 -1.83 9.68
N LEU A 321 15.48 -2.83 8.92
CA LEU A 321 14.72 -4.03 8.61
C LEU A 321 15.68 -5.20 8.41
N ASP A 322 15.20 -6.42 8.64
CA ASP A 322 15.82 -7.65 8.14
C ASP A 322 14.75 -8.48 7.44
N ARG A 323 14.75 -8.40 6.10
CA ARG A 323 13.78 -9.16 5.28
C ARG A 323 13.97 -10.67 5.41
N ASN A 324 15.09 -11.18 5.91
CA ASN A 324 15.33 -12.63 6.03
C ASN A 324 14.79 -13.21 7.34
N GLU A 325 14.48 -12.38 8.33
CA GLU A 325 13.73 -12.82 9.51
C GLU A 325 12.27 -13.11 9.15
N PRO A 326 11.63 -14.12 9.75
CA PRO A 326 10.18 -14.27 9.66
C PRO A 326 9.49 -12.99 10.13
N THR A 327 8.58 -12.47 9.31
CA THR A 327 7.75 -11.34 9.71
C THR A 327 6.56 -11.88 10.49
N TYR A 328 6.54 -11.59 11.79
CA TYR A 328 5.42 -11.90 12.66
C TYR A 328 4.41 -10.76 12.56
N ILE A 329 3.24 -11.03 12.00
CA ILE A 329 2.22 -10.02 11.70
C ILE A 329 0.92 -10.33 12.44
N ASP A 330 0.28 -9.28 12.94
CA ASP A 330 -1.04 -9.33 13.54
C ASP A 330 -1.73 -7.99 13.35
N LEU A 331 -2.29 -7.79 12.15
CA LEU A 331 -3.02 -6.59 11.79
C LEU A 331 -4.36 -6.53 12.54
N GLN A 332 -4.52 -5.51 13.37
CA GLN A 332 -5.71 -5.26 14.18
C GLN A 332 -6.64 -4.26 13.50
N PRO A 333 -7.97 -4.49 13.48
CA PRO A 333 -8.92 -3.54 12.90
C PRO A 333 -8.68 -2.10 13.39
N PRO A 334 -8.85 -1.09 12.53
CA PRO A 334 -8.81 0.31 12.94
C PRO A 334 -9.81 0.57 14.10
N GLN A 335 -9.43 1.43 15.05
CA GLN A 335 -10.23 1.76 16.24
C GLN A 335 -11.27 2.84 15.98
#